data_AF-A0A7T4TAT4-F1
#
_entry.id   AF-A0A7T4TAT4-F1
#
_cell.length_a   1.000
_cell.length_b   1.000
_cell.length_c   1.000
_cell.angle_alpha   90.00
_cell.angle_beta   90.00
_cell.angle_gamma   90.00
#
_symmetry.space_group_name_H-M   'P 1'
#
loop_
_entity.id
_entity.type
_entity.pdbx_description
1 polymer ?
#
loop_
_entity_poly.entity_id
_entity_poly.type
_entity_poly.pdbx_seq_one_letter_code
_entity_poly.pdbx_strand_id
1 'polypeptide(L)' 'MDKNRVEGEAKQLKGSVREAIGKVTGNPATQAAGAAEKLAGRMQMKLGEAVDEARERVKA' A
#
# COMPACT_ATOMS: atom_id res chain seq x y z
N MET A 1 -13.29 21.82 -17.45
CA MET A 1 -13.25 22.18 -16.01
C MET A 1 -13.36 20.89 -15.23
N ASP A 2 -12.21 20.26 -15.11
CA ASP A 2 -12.06 18.82 -15.21
C ASP A 2 -12.20 18.19 -13.83
N LYS A 3 -13.20 17.31 -13.68
CA LYS A 3 -13.44 16.54 -12.45
C LYS A 3 -12.17 15.83 -11.96
N ASN A 4 -11.28 15.45 -12.89
CA ASN A 4 -9.97 14.88 -12.61
C ASN A 4 -9.04 15.80 -11.79
N ARG A 5 -9.13 17.12 -11.92
CA ARG A 5 -8.27 18.06 -11.18
C ARG A 5 -8.70 18.20 -9.72
N VAL A 6 -10.01 18.29 -9.51
CA VAL A 6 -10.63 18.30 -8.16
C VAL A 6 -10.40 16.98 -7.44
N GLU A 7 -10.49 15.85 -8.14
CA GLU A 7 -10.22 14.53 -7.57
C GLU A 7 -8.74 14.36 -7.18
N GLY A 8 -7.82 14.90 -8.01
CA GLY A 8 -6.40 14.94 -7.70
C GLY A 8 -6.06 15.78 -6.46
N GLU A 9 -6.61 16.99 -6.38
CA GLU A 9 -6.44 17.86 -5.21
C GLU A 9 -7.07 17.26 -3.95
N ALA A 10 -8.27 16.67 -4.04
CA ALA A 10 -8.91 16.00 -2.91
C ALA A 10 -8.08 14.81 -2.39
N LYS A 11 -7.44 14.05 -3.30
CA LYS A 11 -6.53 12.96 -2.93
C LYS A 11 -5.27 13.47 -2.24
N GLN A 12 -4.68 14.56 -2.74
CA GLN A 12 -3.51 15.18 -2.10
C GLN A 12 -3.84 15.74 -0.72
N LEU A 13 -5.00 16.38 -0.57
CA LEU A 13 -5.45 16.93 0.70
C LEU A 13 -5.71 15.82 1.73
N LYS A 14 -6.41 14.76 1.31
CA LYS A 14 -6.66 13.59 2.15
C LYS A 14 -5.38 12.87 2.55
N GLY A 15 -4.41 12.75 1.63
CA GLY A 15 -3.08 12.21 1.91
C GLY A 15 -2.33 13.03 2.94
N SER A 16 -2.28 14.36 2.75
CA SER A 16 -1.63 15.30 3.67
C SER A 16 -2.24 15.28 5.06
N VAL A 17 -3.57 15.20 5.15
CA VAL A 17 -4.28 15.07 6.44
C VAL A 17 -3.95 13.73 7.11
N ARG A 18 -3.89 12.63 6.34
CA ARG A 18 -3.55 11.30 6.89
C ARG A 18 -2.09 11.22 7.36
N GLU A 19 -1.17 11.87 6.65
CA GLU A 19 0.23 12.01 7.06
C GLU A 19 0.38 12.91 8.29
N ALA A 20 -0.34 14.03 8.33
CA ALA A 20 -0.33 14.93 9.47
C ALA A 20 -0.90 14.23 10.71
N ILE A 21 -2.02 13.51 10.58
CA ILE A 21 -2.58 12.68 11.65
C ILE A 21 -1.59 11.57 12.03
N GLY A 22 -0.96 10.90 11.06
CA GLY A 22 0.05 9.87 11.33
C GLY A 22 1.26 10.39 12.11
N LYS A 23 1.69 11.62 11.85
CA LYS A 23 2.79 12.30 12.58
C LYS A 23 2.35 12.85 13.93
N VAL A 24 1.16 13.45 14.01
CA VAL A 24 0.62 14.12 15.21
C VAL A 24 0.13 13.11 16.25
N THR A 25 -0.54 12.03 15.81
CA THR A 25 -1.05 11.00 16.74
C THR A 25 0.07 10.11 17.25
N GLY A 26 1.25 10.07 16.60
CA GLY A 26 2.41 9.31 17.05
C GLY A 26 2.10 7.85 17.40
N ASN A 27 1.05 7.29 16.78
CA ASN A 27 0.38 6.14 17.36
C ASN A 27 1.05 4.86 16.82
N PRO A 28 1.79 4.12 17.67
CA PRO A 28 2.47 2.89 17.26
C PRO A 28 1.48 1.89 16.65
N ALA A 29 0.19 1.95 17.00
CA ALA A 29 -0.85 1.13 16.39
C ALA A 29 -1.01 1.34 14.87
N THR A 30 -0.99 2.59 14.38
CA THR A 30 -1.17 2.87 12.94
C THR A 30 0.09 2.58 12.14
N GLN A 31 1.27 2.86 12.73
CA GLN A 31 2.54 2.46 12.11
C GLN A 31 2.72 0.94 12.11
N ALA A 32 2.34 0.24 13.18
CA ALA A 32 2.39 -1.21 13.26
C ALA A 32 1.40 -1.85 12.28
N ALA A 33 0.17 -1.34 12.18
CA ALA A 33 -0.79 -1.81 11.19
C ALA A 33 -0.26 -1.63 9.76
N GLY A 34 0.28 -0.45 9.43
CA GLY A 34 0.86 -0.20 8.11
C GLY A 34 2.12 -1.02 7.81
N ALA A 35 2.97 -1.26 8.82
CA ALA A 35 4.14 -2.12 8.69
C ALA A 35 3.77 -3.59 8.52
N ALA A 36 2.77 -4.08 9.26
CA ALA A 36 2.22 -5.43 9.13
C ALA A 36 1.58 -5.63 7.76
N GLU A 37 0.80 -4.67 7.26
CA GLU A 37 0.16 -4.72 5.94
C GLU A 37 1.22 -4.72 4.82
N LYS A 38 2.26 -3.89 4.93
CA LYS A 38 3.42 -3.93 4.00
C LYS A 38 4.17 -5.27 4.05
N LEU A 39 4.33 -5.86 5.23
CA LEU A 39 5.01 -7.15 5.37
C LEU A 39 4.19 -8.28 4.73
N ALA A 40 2.88 -8.31 5.00
CA ALA A 40 1.94 -9.25 4.42
C ALA A 40 1.91 -9.14 2.88
N GLY A 41 1.83 -7.91 2.35
CA GLY A 41 1.86 -7.67 0.90
C GLY A 41 3.15 -8.14 0.23
N ARG A 42 4.31 -7.93 0.88
CA ARG A 42 5.60 -8.44 0.37
C ARG A 42 5.69 -9.97 0.42
N MET A 43 5.17 -10.61 1.46
CA MET A 43 5.10 -12.07 1.52
C MET A 43 4.19 -12.63 0.43
N GLN A 44 3.03 -12.02 0.23
CA GLN A 44 2.08 -12.44 -0.80
C GLN A 44 2.67 -12.30 -2.21
N MET A 45 3.40 -11.21 -2.50
CA MET A 45 4.12 -11.06 -3.77
C MET A 45 5.18 -12.16 -3.95
N LYS A 46 6.04 -12.40 -2.96
CA LYS A 46 7.06 -13.46 -3.04
C LYS A 46 6.48 -14.85 -3.24
N LEU A 47 5.36 -15.15 -2.57
CA LEU A 47 4.65 -16.42 -2.74
C LEU A 47 4.04 -16.53 -4.14
N GLY A 48 3.45 -15.45 -4.66
CA GLY A 48 2.95 -15.39 -6.02
C GLY A 48 4.06 -15.64 -7.04
N GLU A 49 5.17 -14.92 -6.92
CA GLU A 49 6.33 -15.04 -7.81
C GLU A 49 6.93 -16.46 -7.79
N ALA A 50 7.05 -17.08 -6.61
CA ALA A 50 7.52 -18.46 -6.48
C ALA A 50 6.55 -19.49 -7.09
N VAL A 51 5.24 -19.28 -6.93
CA VAL A 51 4.21 -20.13 -7.54
C VAL A 51 4.18 -19.96 -9.06
N ASP A 52 4.35 -18.74 -9.56
CA ASP A 52 4.43 -18.45 -10.99
C ASP A 52 5.69 -19.04 -11.62
N GLU A 53 6.86 -18.92 -10.98
CA GLU A 53 8.10 -19.59 -11.42
C GLU A 53 7.93 -21.11 -11.46
N ALA A 54 7.35 -21.71 -10.41
CA ALA A 54 7.09 -23.15 -10.38
C ALA A 54 6.13 -23.57 -11.48
N ARG A 55 5.10 -22.77 -11.74
CA ARG A 55 4.13 -23.00 -12.82
C ARG A 55 4.79 -22.90 -14.19
N GLU A 56 5.68 -21.94 -14.43
CA GLU A 56 6.44 -21.84 -15.69
C GLU A 56 7.32 -23.08 -15.91
N ARG A 57 8.06 -23.52 -14.87
CA ARG A 57 8.94 -24.70 -14.98
C ARG A 57 8.20 -26.02 -15.19
N VAL A 58 6.94 -26.12 -14.77
CA VAL A 58 6.10 -27.31 -14.99
C VAL A 58 5.39 -27.26 -16.35
N LYS A 59 5.26 -26.07 -16.95
CA LYS A 59 4.64 -25.87 -18.26
C LYS A 59 5.63 -25.96 -19.43
N ALA A 60 6.91 -25.77 -19.16
CA ALA A 60 8.03 -26.06 -20.05
C ALA A 60 8.34 -27.55 -20.12
#